data_AF-A0A945QDM1-F1
#
_entry.id   AF-A0A945QDM1-F1
#
_cell.length_a   1.000
_cell.length_b   1.000
_cell.length_c   1.000
_cell.angle_alpha   90.00
_cell.angle_beta   90.00
_cell.angle_gamma   90.00
#
_symmetry.space_group_name_H-M   'P 1'
#
loop_
_entity.id
_entity.type
_entity.pdbx_description
1 polymer ?
#
loop_
_entity_poly.entity_id
_entity_poly.type
_entity_poly.pdbx_seq_one_letter_code
_entity_poly.pdbx_strand_id
1 'polypeptide(L)' 'MDSTHLLGFLTHLPDGISEIYCHPATGPWPGMEAAVGQYRFAEEFAALTDATVATAIERLGIKCTAFGTLATGESR' A
#
# COMPACT_ATOMS: atom_id res chain seq x y z
N MET A 1 3.80 -7.20 4.76
CA MET A 1 3.27 -7.51 3.40
C MET A 1 4.40 -7.40 2.38
N ASP A 2 4.35 -8.12 1.26
CA ASP A 2 5.31 -8.04 0.14
C ASP A 2 4.59 -7.77 -1.20
N SER A 3 5.33 -7.62 -2.30
CA SER A 3 4.76 -7.31 -3.63
C SER A 3 3.74 -8.35 -4.08
N THR A 4 3.98 -9.64 -3.82
CA THR A 4 3.06 -10.72 -4.21
C THR A 4 1.71 -10.58 -3.52
N HIS A 5 1.71 -10.32 -2.22
CA HIS A 5 0.47 -10.09 -1.47
C HIS A 5 -0.25 -8.82 -1.94
N LEU A 6 0.49 -7.72 -2.15
CA LEU A 6 -0.11 -6.46 -2.59
C LEU A 6 -0.76 -6.61 -3.97
N LEU A 7 -0.09 -7.26 -4.93
CA LEU A 7 -0.67 -7.58 -6.24
C LEU A 7 -1.92 -8.45 -6.11
N GLY A 8 -1.92 -9.42 -5.18
CA GLY A 8 -3.09 -10.24 -4.88
C GLY A 8 -4.27 -9.42 -4.34
N PHE A 9 -4.01 -8.42 -3.49
CA PHE A 9 -5.07 -7.52 -3.01
C PHE A 9 -5.62 -6.65 -4.14
N LEU A 10 -4.76 -6.06 -4.96
CA LEU A 10 -5.18 -5.19 -6.06
C LEU A 10 -6.12 -5.91 -7.05
N THR A 11 -5.91 -7.20 -7.31
CA THR A 11 -6.76 -7.98 -8.23
C THR A 11 -8.11 -8.39 -7.63
N HIS A 12 -8.31 -8.23 -6.32
CA HIS A 12 -9.53 -8.65 -5.61
C HIS A 12 -10.21 -7.50 -4.85
N LEU A 13 -9.86 -6.24 -5.15
CA LEU A 13 -10.54 -5.10 -4.52
C LEU A 13 -12.03 -5.10 -4.89
N PRO A 14 -12.93 -4.87 -3.91
CA PRO A 14 -14.34 -4.67 -4.20
C PRO A 14 -14.58 -3.34 -4.93
N ASP A 15 -15.73 -3.24 -5.59
CA ASP A 15 -16.20 -1.96 -6.13
C ASP A 15 -16.34 -0.91 -5.02
N GLY A 16 -15.92 0.33 -5.31
CA GLY A 16 -16.00 1.45 -4.39
C GLY A 16 -14.65 1.88 -3.84
N ILE A 17 -14.61 2.19 -2.55
CA ILE A 17 -13.42 2.72 -1.86
C ILE A 17 -12.82 1.63 -0.98
N SER A 18 -11.55 1.32 -1.20
CA SER A 18 -10.75 0.42 -0.37
C SER A 18 -9.55 1.17 0.22
N GLU A 19 -9.16 0.81 1.43
CA GLU A 19 -7.93 1.27 2.08
C GLU A 19 -7.04 0.07 2.40
N ILE A 20 -5.76 0.15 2.02
CA ILE A 20 -4.74 -0.85 2.39
C ILE A 20 -3.78 -0.16 3.36
N TYR A 21 -3.92 -0.47 4.65
CA TYR A 21 -3.07 0.07 5.71
C TYR A 21 -1.72 -0.67 5.76
N CYS A 22 -0.63 0.09 5.77
CA CYS A 22 0.74 -0.44 5.68
C CYS A 22 1.65 0.20 6.74
N HIS A 23 2.78 -0.45 7.01
CA HIS A 23 3.86 -0.01 7.88
C HIS A 23 5.20 -0.01 7.11
N PRO A 24 5.36 0.77 6.03
CA PRO A 24 6.62 0.79 5.30
C PRO A 24 7.70 1.51 6.10
N ALA A 25 8.88 0.90 6.19
CA ALA A 25 10.10 1.57 6.66
C ALA A 25 11.31 1.01 5.92
N THR A 26 12.40 1.77 5.85
CA THR A 26 13.64 1.33 5.18
C THR A 26 14.42 0.28 5.98
N GLY A 27 14.06 0.04 7.24
CA GLY A 27 14.67 -0.95 8.12
C GLY A 27 14.33 -0.72 9.60
N PRO A 28 14.96 -1.46 10.52
CA PRO A 28 14.82 -1.24 11.97
C PRO A 28 15.35 0.14 12.40
N TRP A 29 14.80 0.69 13.48
CA TRP A 29 15.23 1.97 14.06
C TRP A 29 15.51 1.87 15.57
N PRO A 30 16.31 2.78 16.14
CA PRO A 30 16.55 2.80 17.59
C PRO A 30 15.26 2.95 18.38
N GLY A 31 15.05 2.06 19.36
CA GLY A 31 13.84 2.06 20.18
C GLY A 31 12.63 1.40 19.51
N MET A 32 12.82 0.67 18.39
CA MET A 32 11.77 -0.19 17.85
C MET A 32 11.27 -1.17 18.93
N GLU A 33 9.97 -1.14 19.18
CA GLU A 33 9.33 -2.03 20.14
C GLU A 33 9.38 -3.48 19.65
N ALA A 34 9.68 -4.42 20.55
CA ALA A 34 9.71 -5.85 20.19
C ALA A 34 8.36 -6.33 19.63
N ALA A 35 7.25 -5.74 20.10
CA ALA A 35 5.90 -6.06 19.66
C ALA A 35 5.63 -5.75 18.17
N VAL A 36 6.44 -4.91 17.54
CA VAL A 36 6.33 -4.59 16.11
C VAL A 36 7.38 -5.34 15.27
N GLY A 37 8.23 -6.16 15.90
CA GLY A 37 9.33 -6.86 15.25
C GLY A 37 8.91 -7.91 14.22
N GLN A 38 7.66 -8.40 14.26
CA GLN A 38 7.15 -9.32 13.24
C GLN A 38 6.72 -8.64 11.93
N TYR A 39 6.64 -7.31 11.87
CA TYR A 39 6.28 -6.63 10.63
C TYR A 39 7.45 -6.67 9.64
N ARG A 40 7.11 -6.90 8.38
CA ARG A 40 8.06 -6.97 7.26
C ARG A 40 8.28 -5.58 6.66
N PHE A 41 8.68 -4.60 7.48
CA PHE A 41 8.70 -3.17 7.12
C PHE A 41 9.41 -2.85 5.80
N ALA A 42 10.61 -3.41 5.60
CA ALA A 42 11.41 -3.18 4.39
C ALA A 42 10.77 -3.79 3.15
N GLU A 43 10.07 -4.91 3.31
CA GLU A 43 9.40 -5.60 2.22
C GLU A 43 8.10 -4.88 1.86
N GLU A 44 7.43 -4.25 2.83
CA GLU A 44 6.30 -3.35 2.58
C GLU A 44 6.74 -2.11 1.82
N PHE A 45 7.87 -1.51 2.23
CA PHE A 45 8.46 -0.39 1.49
C PHE A 45 8.84 -0.79 0.06
N ALA A 46 9.46 -1.96 -0.12
CA ALA A 46 9.80 -2.48 -1.45
C ALA A 46 8.53 -2.70 -2.29
N ALA A 47 7.48 -3.29 -1.72
CA ALA A 47 6.21 -3.51 -2.42
C ALA A 47 5.53 -2.21 -2.87
N LEU A 48 5.53 -1.17 -2.02
CA LEU A 48 4.92 0.12 -2.33
C LEU A 48 5.70 0.93 -3.37
N THR A 49 6.98 0.60 -3.60
CA THR A 49 7.86 1.27 -4.56
C THR A 49 8.15 0.41 -5.80
N ASP A 50 7.61 -0.81 -5.86
CA ASP A 50 7.80 -1.76 -6.96
C ASP A 50 7.08 -1.27 -8.23
N ALA A 51 7.84 -1.11 -9.32
CA ALA A 51 7.29 -0.71 -10.62
C ALA A 51 6.19 -1.65 -11.11
N THR A 52 6.27 -2.95 -10.79
CA THR A 52 5.27 -3.95 -11.16
C THR A 52 3.94 -3.69 -10.48
N VAL A 53 3.96 -3.26 -9.21
CA VAL A 53 2.77 -2.88 -8.44
C VAL A 53 2.17 -1.61 -9.04
N ALA A 54 2.98 -0.60 -9.35
CA ALA A 54 2.51 0.62 -9.99
C ALA A 54 1.82 0.35 -11.34
N THR A 55 2.46 -0.46 -12.21
CA THR A 55 1.85 -0.88 -13.49
C THR A 55 0.58 -1.70 -13.29
N ALA A 56 0.48 -2.50 -12.22
CA ALA A 56 -0.74 -3.24 -11.92
C ALA A 56 -1.90 -2.32 -11.52
N ILE A 57 -1.64 -1.28 -10.71
CA ILE A 57 -2.63 -0.25 -10.34
C ILE A 57 -3.20 0.40 -11.60
N GLU A 58 -2.32 0.84 -12.51
CA GLU A 58 -2.72 1.47 -13.77
C GLU A 58 -3.53 0.51 -14.66
N ARG A 59 -3.03 -0.72 -14.85
CA ARG A 59 -3.70 -1.74 -15.69
C ARG A 59 -5.09 -2.11 -15.17
N LEU A 60 -5.26 -2.15 -13.85
CA LEU A 60 -6.53 -2.47 -13.19
C LEU A 60 -7.48 -1.27 -13.11
N GLY A 61 -7.06 -0.09 -13.59
CA GLY A 61 -7.89 1.12 -13.56
C GLY A 61 -8.15 1.64 -12.14
N ILE A 62 -7.29 1.29 -11.18
CA ILE A 62 -7.44 1.69 -9.79
C ILE A 62 -7.01 3.15 -9.64
N LYS A 63 -7.91 4.01 -9.16
CA LYS A 63 -7.59 5.41 -8.86
C LYS A 63 -7.10 5.54 -7.42
N CYS A 64 -5.80 5.72 -7.23
CA CYS A 64 -5.25 6.13 -5.94
C CYS A 64 -5.70 7.57 -5.60
N THR A 65 -6.17 7.77 -4.38
CA THR A 65 -6.68 9.08 -3.92
C THR A 65 -6.33 9.30 -2.46
N ALA A 66 -6.37 10.56 -2.02
CA ALA A 66 -6.20 10.93 -0.62
C ALA A 66 -7.57 11.11 0.05
N PHE A 67 -7.62 10.92 1.38
CA PHE A 67 -8.84 11.16 2.16
C PHE A 67 -9.41 12.57 1.98
N GLY A 68 -8.56 13.59 1.90
CA GLY A 68 -9.00 14.98 1.66
C GLY A 68 -9.73 15.15 0.33
N THR A 69 -9.25 14.49 -0.72
CA THR A 69 -9.87 14.48 -2.05
C THR A 69 -11.23 13.79 -2.05
N LEU A 70 -11.36 12.68 -1.31
CA LEU A 70 -12.64 12.01 -1.11
C LEU A 70 -13.65 12.91 -0.36
N ALA A 71 -13.18 13.65 0.64
CA ALA A 71 -14.04 14.53 1.44
C ALA A 71 -14.58 15.73 0.65
N THR A 72 -13.85 16.24 -0.34
CA THR A 72 -14.28 17.37 -1.18
C THR A 72 -15.05 16.96 -2.42
N GLY A 73 -14.99 15.68 -2.83
CA GLY A 73 -15.61 15.18 -4.06
C GLY A 73 -14.92 15.65 -5.35
N GLU A 74 -13.78 16.33 -5.24
CA GLU A 74 -13.01 16.79 -6.39
C GLU A 74 -12.17 15.65 -6.93
N SER A 75 -12.38 15.27 -8.19
CA SER A 75 -11.43 14.37 -8.88
C SER A 75 -10.31 15.20 -9.48
N ARG A 76 -9.09 15.00 -8.95
CA ARG A 76 -7.86 15.38 -9.65
C ARG A 76 -7.63 14.49 -10.87
#